data_AF-A0A959T9A2-F1
#
_entry.id   AF-A0A959T9A2-F1
#
_cell.length_a   1.000
_cell.length_b   1.000
_cell.length_c   1.000
_cell.angle_alpha   90.00
_cell.angle_beta   90.00
_cell.angle_gamma   90.00
#
_symmetry.space_group_name_H-M   'P 1'
#
loop_
_entity.id
_entity.type
_entity.pdbx_description
1 polymer ?
#
loop_
_entity_poly.entity_id
_entity_poly.type
_entity_poly.pdbx_seq_one_letter_code
_entity_poly.pdbx_strand_id
1 'polypeptide(L)'
;SDGAVDANVSGGTPPYQFNWSGPGGFSAGQEDISALTAGTYVLSVSDANGCSSQASFTLEAPPVLDWTTQVSEVSCPGSTDGSIEITLSGGVPAYLTAWTGPNGFLSSSEDINALMQGNYVLLVTDMNGCERSDTMMVLSPDSLQLSASTTDHGNGAQVSCAGANDGGIDLAVTGGNGPYSFLWSNGQGYGSTDEDLAGLGAGDYDVLVTDANGCQATLSVPITAPAPLTVNGLVSVMNGSNVSCAGGSDGSIDLTIAGGTGPYSTTWSHGPTTEDLAGLSA
;
A
#
# COMPACT_ATOMS: atom_id res chain seq x y z
N SER A 1 37.69 -27.16 -12.61
CA SER A 1 38.64 -26.21 -13.22
C SER A 1 39.03 -26.74 -14.58
N ASP A 2 39.10 -25.85 -15.56
CA ASP A 2 39.41 -26.13 -16.98
C ASP A 2 40.77 -25.55 -17.40
N GLY A 3 41.46 -24.85 -16.50
CA GLY A 3 42.77 -24.27 -16.78
C GLY A 3 43.81 -25.30 -17.20
N ALA A 4 44.66 -24.93 -18.16
CA ALA A 4 45.77 -25.75 -18.65
C ALA A 4 46.97 -24.89 -19.05
N VAL A 5 48.15 -25.47 -19.03
CA VAL A 5 49.39 -24.89 -19.57
C VAL A 5 50.03 -25.91 -20.50
N ASP A 6 50.22 -25.50 -21.76
CA ASP A 6 50.96 -26.22 -22.80
C ASP A 6 52.37 -25.63 -22.86
N ALA A 7 53.37 -26.43 -22.49
CA ALA A 7 54.75 -25.98 -22.37
C ALA A 7 55.57 -26.42 -23.57
N ASN A 8 56.14 -25.45 -24.30
CA ASN A 8 57.03 -25.73 -25.42
C ASN A 8 58.48 -25.48 -25.01
N VAL A 9 59.27 -26.56 -24.90
CA VAL A 9 60.71 -26.48 -24.55
C VAL A 9 61.57 -26.50 -25.82
N SER A 10 62.54 -25.59 -25.89
CA SER A 10 63.54 -25.56 -26.98
C SER A 10 64.96 -25.34 -26.43
N GLY A 11 65.95 -25.94 -27.11
CA GLY A 11 67.35 -25.95 -26.67
C GLY A 11 67.66 -27.01 -25.60
N GLY A 12 68.94 -27.14 -25.20
CA GLY A 12 69.39 -28.17 -24.26
C GLY A 12 69.59 -29.56 -24.87
N THR A 13 69.92 -30.55 -24.04
CA THR A 13 70.11 -31.96 -24.45
C THR A 13 69.04 -32.87 -23.84
N PRO A 14 68.18 -33.52 -24.64
CA PRO A 14 67.19 -34.49 -24.14
C PRO A 14 67.84 -35.71 -23.45
N PRO A 15 67.13 -36.42 -22.54
CA PRO A 15 65.75 -36.17 -22.11
C PRO A 15 65.62 -34.98 -21.14
N TYR A 16 64.48 -34.29 -21.21
CA TYR A 16 64.14 -33.23 -20.26
C TYR A 16 63.40 -33.80 -19.05
N GLN A 17 63.65 -33.21 -17.89
CA GLN A 17 62.88 -33.45 -16.67
C GLN A 17 62.07 -32.20 -16.34
N PHE A 18 60.77 -32.37 -16.17
CA PHE A 18 59.83 -31.31 -15.81
C PHE A 18 59.50 -31.39 -14.34
N ASN A 19 59.44 -30.23 -13.68
CA ASN A 19 58.99 -30.11 -12.30
C ASN A 19 58.14 -28.85 -12.14
N TRP A 20 56.84 -29.06 -12.03
CA TRP A 20 55.87 -28.03 -11.77
C TRP A 20 55.68 -27.83 -10.27
N SER A 21 55.50 -26.57 -9.86
CA SER A 21 54.98 -26.19 -8.54
C SER A 21 53.87 -25.16 -8.69
N GLY A 22 52.91 -25.13 -7.76
CA GLY A 22 51.78 -24.21 -7.85
C GLY A 22 51.00 -24.04 -6.55
N PRO A 23 49.84 -23.38 -6.61
CA PRO A 23 48.98 -23.12 -5.44
C PRO A 23 48.57 -24.40 -4.72
N GLY A 24 48.31 -24.31 -3.42
CA GLY A 24 47.83 -25.45 -2.63
C GLY A 24 48.80 -26.62 -2.53
N GLY A 25 50.09 -26.42 -2.85
CA GLY A 25 51.09 -27.47 -2.89
C GLY A 25 51.04 -28.33 -4.15
N PHE A 26 50.41 -27.85 -5.23
CA PHE A 26 50.38 -28.54 -6.52
C PHE A 26 51.81 -28.85 -7.00
N SER A 27 52.02 -30.08 -7.49
CA SER A 27 53.26 -30.48 -8.16
C SER A 27 52.99 -31.51 -9.24
N ALA A 28 53.71 -31.44 -10.37
CA ALA A 28 53.58 -32.39 -11.49
C ALA A 28 54.91 -32.55 -12.24
N GLY A 29 55.10 -33.71 -12.90
CA GLY A 29 56.32 -34.02 -13.66
C GLY A 29 56.10 -34.21 -15.17
N GLN A 30 54.92 -33.85 -15.68
CA GLN A 30 54.60 -33.90 -17.11
C GLN A 30 55.01 -32.58 -17.78
N GLU A 31 55.20 -32.61 -19.10
CA GLU A 31 55.43 -31.41 -19.90
C GLU A 31 54.22 -30.46 -19.80
N ASP A 32 53.05 -30.96 -20.18
CA ASP A 32 51.78 -30.24 -20.12
C ASP A 32 50.98 -30.58 -18.87
N ILE A 33 50.27 -29.57 -18.33
CA ILE A 33 49.43 -29.70 -17.15
C ILE A 33 48.02 -29.14 -17.41
N SER A 34 47.00 -29.77 -16.84
CA SER A 34 45.59 -29.41 -17.04
C SER A 34 44.77 -29.55 -15.75
N ALA A 35 43.49 -29.17 -15.80
CA ALA A 35 42.57 -29.13 -14.66
C ALA A 35 43.03 -28.18 -13.52
N LEU A 36 43.73 -27.11 -13.88
CA LEU A 36 44.39 -26.18 -12.98
C LEU A 36 43.42 -25.13 -12.42
N THR A 37 43.50 -24.87 -11.12
CA THR A 37 42.82 -23.72 -10.51
C THR A 37 43.58 -22.42 -10.80
N ALA A 38 42.93 -21.27 -10.66
CA ALA A 38 43.59 -19.97 -10.75
C ALA A 38 44.76 -19.87 -9.74
N GLY A 39 45.80 -19.15 -10.15
CA GLY A 39 47.04 -18.94 -9.41
C GLY A 39 48.27 -19.08 -10.29
N THR A 40 49.45 -18.96 -9.68
CA THR A 40 50.73 -18.97 -10.38
C THR A 40 51.39 -20.34 -10.31
N TYR A 41 51.70 -20.91 -11.47
CA TYR A 41 52.41 -22.17 -11.65
C TYR A 41 53.81 -21.89 -12.15
N VAL A 42 54.80 -22.54 -11.55
CA VAL A 42 56.21 -22.40 -11.92
C VAL A 42 56.70 -23.73 -12.46
N LEU A 43 57.16 -23.73 -13.70
CA LEU A 43 57.82 -24.85 -14.34
C LEU A 43 59.34 -24.70 -14.18
N SER A 44 59.98 -25.73 -13.65
CA SER A 44 61.42 -25.92 -13.72
C SER A 44 61.72 -27.07 -14.69
N VAL A 45 62.50 -26.81 -15.73
CA VAL A 45 62.95 -27.82 -16.70
C VAL A 45 64.45 -28.00 -16.56
N SER A 46 64.92 -29.24 -16.49
CA SER A 46 66.35 -29.57 -16.57
C SER A 46 66.64 -30.53 -17.71
N ASP A 47 67.78 -30.34 -18.38
CA ASP A 47 68.26 -31.22 -19.45
C ASP A 47 69.15 -32.36 -18.93
N ALA A 48 69.55 -33.28 -19.81
CA ALA A 48 70.38 -34.44 -19.47
C ALA A 48 71.78 -34.08 -18.94
N ASN A 49 72.26 -32.86 -19.21
CA ASN A 49 73.54 -32.35 -18.72
C ASN A 49 73.40 -31.57 -17.40
N GLY A 50 72.18 -31.47 -16.85
CA GLY A 50 71.89 -30.77 -15.60
C GLY A 50 71.71 -29.27 -15.74
N CYS A 51 71.60 -28.73 -16.96
CA CYS A 51 71.26 -27.33 -17.17
C CYS A 51 69.77 -27.12 -16.88
N SER A 52 69.42 -26.14 -16.04
CA SER A 52 68.03 -25.86 -15.65
C SER A 52 67.55 -24.47 -16.08
N SER A 53 66.27 -24.35 -16.44
CA SER A 53 65.57 -23.09 -16.66
C SER A 53 64.23 -23.09 -15.94
N GLN A 54 63.71 -21.89 -15.62
CA GLN A 54 62.40 -21.73 -14.99
C GLN A 54 61.53 -20.74 -15.76
N ALA A 55 60.22 -21.01 -15.78
CA ALA A 55 59.19 -20.12 -16.30
C ALA A 55 57.99 -20.11 -15.35
N SER A 56 57.29 -18.97 -15.26
CA SER A 56 56.08 -18.82 -14.45
C SER A 56 54.88 -18.46 -15.31
N PHE A 57 53.74 -19.09 -15.02
CA PHE A 57 52.48 -18.89 -15.71
C PHE A 57 51.40 -18.58 -14.68
N THR A 58 50.64 -17.51 -14.90
CA THR A 58 49.54 -17.13 -14.00
C THR A 58 48.22 -17.41 -14.70
N LEU A 59 47.37 -18.19 -14.04
CA LEU A 59 45.99 -18.41 -14.45
C LEU A 59 45.09 -17.51 -13.60
N GLU A 60 44.28 -16.68 -14.24
CA GLU A 60 43.29 -15.84 -13.56
C GLU A 60 41.91 -16.49 -13.65
N ALA A 61 41.13 -16.42 -12.56
CA ALA A 61 39.72 -16.81 -12.60
C ALA A 61 38.90 -15.64 -13.18
N PRO A 62 37.77 -15.91 -13.85
CA PRO A 62 36.80 -14.86 -14.17
C PRO A 62 36.38 -14.11 -12.90
N PRO A 63 36.02 -12.82 -13.00
CA PRO A 63 35.46 -12.09 -11.87
C PRO A 63 34.20 -12.80 -11.34
N VAL A 64 33.85 -12.60 -10.08
CA VAL A 64 32.65 -13.20 -9.49
C VAL A 64 31.40 -12.64 -10.17
N LEU A 65 30.48 -13.52 -10.57
CA LEU A 65 29.17 -13.13 -11.10
C LEU A 65 28.37 -12.37 -10.03
N ASP A 66 27.94 -11.15 -10.35
CA ASP A 66 27.24 -10.25 -9.44
C ASP A 66 26.34 -9.28 -10.21
N TRP A 67 25.51 -8.50 -9.51
CA TRP A 67 24.66 -7.49 -10.13
C TRP A 67 24.24 -6.39 -9.17
N THR A 68 23.88 -5.24 -9.72
CA THR A 68 23.12 -4.21 -9.01
C THR A 68 21.64 -4.34 -9.31
N THR A 69 20.79 -3.88 -8.40
CA THR A 69 19.32 -3.95 -8.56
C THR A 69 18.68 -2.60 -8.22
N GLN A 70 17.68 -2.23 -9.00
CA GLN A 70 16.74 -1.16 -8.70
C GLN A 70 15.32 -1.72 -8.72
N VAL A 71 14.59 -1.54 -7.62
CA VAL A 71 13.19 -1.98 -7.49
C VAL A 71 12.28 -0.77 -7.51
N SER A 72 11.23 -0.82 -8.33
CA SER A 72 10.09 0.09 -8.26
C SER A 72 8.92 -0.63 -7.60
N GLU A 73 8.44 -0.07 -6.50
CA GLU A 73 7.31 -0.62 -5.75
C GLU A 73 5.98 -0.39 -6.47
N VAL A 74 4.95 -1.15 -6.11
CA VAL A 74 3.61 -0.95 -6.70
C VAL A 74 2.96 0.33 -6.17
N SER A 75 2.18 1.01 -7.01
CA SER A 75 1.54 2.29 -6.66
C SER A 75 0.47 2.18 -5.57
N CYS A 76 -0.33 1.10 -5.62
CA CYS A 76 -1.45 0.83 -4.73
C CYS A 76 -1.49 -0.64 -4.30
N PRO A 77 -2.17 -0.96 -3.18
CA PRO A 77 -2.50 -2.33 -2.83
C PRO A 77 -3.22 -3.04 -3.98
N GLY A 78 -2.64 -4.14 -4.46
CA GLY A 78 -3.19 -4.94 -5.55
C GLY A 78 -2.86 -4.45 -6.97
N SER A 79 -2.14 -3.34 -7.12
CA SER A 79 -1.61 -2.91 -8.42
C SER A 79 -0.54 -3.87 -8.94
N THR A 80 -0.30 -3.81 -10.25
CA THR A 80 0.68 -4.63 -10.97
C THR A 80 1.66 -3.76 -11.76
N ASP A 81 2.06 -2.61 -11.22
CA ASP A 81 2.91 -1.63 -11.90
C ASP A 81 4.33 -1.54 -11.33
N GLY A 82 4.71 -2.47 -10.45
CA GLY A 82 6.07 -2.59 -9.96
C GLY A 82 7.03 -3.09 -11.05
N SER A 83 8.32 -2.90 -10.82
CA SER A 83 9.39 -3.38 -11.69
C SER A 83 10.67 -3.71 -10.93
N ILE A 84 11.50 -4.56 -11.51
CA ILE A 84 12.86 -4.82 -11.05
C ILE A 84 13.79 -4.70 -12.26
N GLU A 85 14.73 -3.77 -12.16
CA GLU A 85 15.81 -3.56 -13.12
C GLU A 85 17.12 -4.07 -12.51
N ILE A 86 17.92 -4.77 -13.31
CA ILE A 86 19.22 -5.29 -12.87
C ILE A 86 20.33 -4.83 -13.82
N THR A 87 21.57 -4.89 -13.35
CA THR A 87 22.74 -4.70 -14.21
C THR A 87 23.77 -5.75 -13.85
N LEU A 88 23.95 -6.72 -14.75
CA LEU A 88 24.84 -7.86 -14.56
C LEU A 88 26.32 -7.45 -14.68
N SER A 89 27.16 -8.07 -13.85
CA SER A 89 28.60 -7.81 -13.79
C SER A 89 29.38 -9.07 -13.38
N GLY A 90 30.67 -9.11 -13.72
CA GLY A 90 31.52 -10.26 -13.49
C GLY A 90 31.05 -11.54 -14.21
N GLY A 91 31.54 -12.72 -13.81
CA GLY A 91 31.32 -13.96 -14.55
C GLY A 91 31.88 -13.90 -15.99
N VAL A 92 31.40 -14.81 -16.83
CA VAL A 92 31.70 -14.81 -18.27
C VAL A 92 30.46 -14.35 -19.07
N PRO A 93 30.57 -13.28 -19.89
CA PRO A 93 29.43 -12.70 -20.63
C PRO A 93 28.66 -13.71 -21.51
N ALA A 94 27.41 -13.36 -21.82
CA ALA A 94 26.33 -14.23 -22.33
C ALA A 94 25.57 -14.94 -21.20
N TYR A 95 24.94 -14.11 -20.37
CA TYR A 95 24.14 -14.55 -19.24
C TYR A 95 22.76 -15.04 -19.69
N LEU A 96 22.24 -16.03 -18.98
CA LEU A 96 20.84 -16.43 -19.00
C LEU A 96 20.20 -16.03 -17.68
N THR A 97 19.05 -15.38 -17.75
CA THR A 97 18.25 -15.05 -16.56
C THR A 97 17.00 -15.91 -16.51
N ALA A 98 16.63 -16.30 -15.31
CA ALA A 98 15.37 -16.97 -15.03
C ALA A 98 14.77 -16.41 -13.75
N TRP A 99 13.55 -15.91 -13.86
CA TRP A 99 12.79 -15.35 -12.75
C TRP A 99 11.66 -16.30 -12.35
N THR A 100 11.45 -16.42 -11.05
CA THR A 100 10.22 -16.99 -10.48
C THR A 100 9.61 -16.01 -9.50
N GLY A 101 8.30 -16.04 -9.31
CA GLY A 101 7.63 -15.10 -8.41
C GLY A 101 6.23 -15.53 -7.95
N PRO A 102 5.47 -14.61 -7.35
CA PRO A 102 4.12 -14.88 -6.86
C PRO A 102 3.19 -15.38 -7.96
N ASN A 103 2.17 -16.14 -7.60
CA ASN A 103 1.16 -16.67 -8.53
C ASN A 103 1.72 -17.45 -9.73
N GLY A 104 2.90 -18.06 -9.57
CA GLY A 104 3.55 -18.82 -10.63
C GLY A 104 4.15 -17.95 -11.73
N PHE A 105 4.48 -16.69 -11.44
CA PHE A 105 5.20 -15.82 -12.38
C PHE A 105 6.51 -16.46 -12.82
N LEU A 106 6.77 -16.42 -14.13
CA LEU A 106 8.01 -16.88 -14.76
C LEU A 106 8.44 -15.87 -15.83
N SER A 107 9.74 -15.59 -15.92
CA SER A 107 10.30 -14.74 -16.98
C SER A 107 11.76 -15.11 -17.26
N SER A 108 12.23 -14.82 -18.47
CA SER A 108 13.64 -14.92 -18.85
C SER A 108 14.20 -13.59 -19.37
N SER A 109 13.50 -12.48 -19.08
CA SER A 109 14.00 -11.13 -19.35
C SER A 109 15.06 -10.75 -18.32
N GLU A 110 16.01 -9.90 -18.70
CA GLU A 110 16.96 -9.32 -17.74
C GLU A 110 16.20 -8.45 -16.74
N ASP A 111 15.50 -7.43 -17.25
CA ASP A 111 14.61 -6.58 -16.48
C ASP A 111 13.17 -7.07 -16.55
N ILE A 112 12.43 -6.98 -15.45
CA ILE A 112 11.03 -7.39 -15.36
C ILE A 112 10.14 -6.25 -14.86
N ASN A 113 8.94 -6.16 -15.42
CA ASN A 113 7.96 -5.13 -15.10
C ASN A 113 6.56 -5.74 -15.02
N ALA A 114 5.55 -4.90 -14.80
CA ALA A 114 4.18 -5.30 -14.57
C ALA A 114 4.03 -6.25 -13.35
N LEU A 115 4.79 -5.96 -12.29
CA LEU A 115 4.90 -6.79 -11.11
C LEU A 115 3.88 -6.39 -10.05
N MET A 116 3.35 -7.39 -9.35
CA MET A 116 2.59 -7.19 -8.13
C MET A 116 3.54 -7.22 -6.92
N GLN A 117 3.05 -6.83 -5.75
CA GLN A 117 3.77 -7.05 -4.50
C GLN A 117 4.12 -8.54 -4.31
N GLY A 118 5.36 -8.81 -3.89
CA GLY A 118 5.84 -10.12 -3.48
C GLY A 118 7.33 -10.33 -3.72
N ASN A 119 7.76 -11.56 -3.52
CA ASN A 119 9.16 -11.96 -3.67
C ASN A 119 9.41 -12.54 -5.07
N TYR A 120 10.41 -11.99 -5.76
CA TYR A 120 10.89 -12.43 -7.06
C TYR A 120 12.29 -13.02 -6.91
N VAL A 121 12.47 -14.26 -7.33
CA VAL A 121 13.75 -14.96 -7.28
C VAL A 121 14.39 -14.91 -8.66
N LEU A 122 15.57 -14.29 -8.75
CA LEU A 122 16.40 -14.29 -9.94
C LEU A 122 17.42 -15.44 -9.84
N LEU A 123 17.56 -16.19 -10.91
CA LEU A 123 18.68 -17.08 -11.18
C LEU A 123 19.42 -16.55 -12.41
N VAL A 124 20.72 -16.31 -12.28
CA VAL A 124 21.61 -15.92 -13.39
C VAL A 124 22.62 -17.04 -13.62
N THR A 125 22.76 -17.45 -14.86
CA THR A 125 23.77 -18.43 -15.31
C THR A 125 24.68 -17.76 -16.33
N ASP A 126 26.00 -17.83 -16.13
CA ASP A 126 26.98 -17.29 -17.08
C ASP A 126 27.30 -18.29 -18.22
N MET A 127 28.12 -17.90 -19.21
CA MET A 127 28.45 -18.77 -20.35
C MET A 127 29.15 -20.08 -19.96
N ASN A 128 29.86 -20.08 -18.83
CA ASN A 128 30.56 -21.25 -18.31
C ASN A 128 29.67 -22.12 -17.39
N GLY A 129 28.40 -21.75 -17.22
CA GLY A 129 27.44 -22.46 -16.39
C GLY A 129 27.57 -22.13 -14.89
N CYS A 130 28.25 -21.04 -14.52
CA CYS A 130 28.27 -20.58 -13.14
C CYS A 130 26.93 -19.94 -12.79
N GLU A 131 26.31 -20.42 -11.72
CA GLU A 131 24.98 -19.96 -11.29
C GLU A 131 25.06 -19.14 -10.01
N ARG A 132 24.27 -18.06 -9.96
CA ARG A 132 24.00 -17.31 -8.74
C ARG A 132 22.51 -16.97 -8.67
N SER A 133 21.93 -17.07 -7.49
CA SER A 133 20.54 -16.73 -7.25
C SER A 133 20.40 -15.69 -6.14
N ASP A 134 19.44 -14.80 -6.27
CA ASP A 134 19.04 -13.86 -5.21
C ASP A 134 17.53 -13.63 -5.21
N THR A 135 17.00 -13.08 -4.14
CA THR A 135 15.57 -12.77 -3.98
C THR A 135 15.38 -11.29 -3.74
N MET A 136 14.50 -10.68 -4.52
CA MET A 136 14.12 -9.28 -4.41
C MET A 136 12.65 -9.19 -4.00
N MET A 137 12.32 -8.18 -3.21
CA MET A 137 10.97 -7.96 -2.72
C MET A 137 10.41 -6.70 -3.37
N VAL A 138 9.25 -6.83 -4.01
CA VAL A 138 8.41 -5.71 -4.41
C VAL A 138 7.37 -5.52 -3.30
N LEU A 139 7.35 -4.35 -2.70
CA LEU A 139 6.44 -3.89 -1.65
C LEU A 139 5.23 -3.16 -2.24
N SER A 140 4.22 -2.97 -1.39
CA SER A 140 3.04 -2.14 -1.64
C SER A 140 2.86 -1.18 -0.47
N PRO A 141 2.35 0.05 -0.70
CA PRO A 141 2.05 0.98 0.39
C PRO A 141 0.89 0.48 1.26
N ASP A 142 0.76 1.07 2.46
CA ASP A 142 -0.39 0.82 3.32
C ASP A 142 -1.70 1.23 2.61
N SER A 143 -2.78 0.47 2.83
CA SER A 143 -4.08 0.79 2.26
C SER A 143 -4.64 2.10 2.82
N LEU A 144 -5.28 2.90 1.97
CA LEU A 144 -6.02 4.09 2.39
C LEU A 144 -7.19 3.67 3.29
N GLN A 145 -7.28 4.23 4.49
CA GLN A 145 -8.33 3.97 5.48
C GLN A 145 -9.00 5.27 5.88
N LEU A 146 -10.34 5.25 5.91
CA LEU A 146 -11.17 6.40 6.20
C LEU A 146 -11.98 6.17 7.47
N SER A 147 -12.06 7.18 8.32
CA SER A 147 -12.97 7.23 9.46
C SER A 147 -13.51 8.65 9.60
N ALA A 148 -14.67 8.82 10.22
CA ALA A 148 -15.27 10.12 10.41
C ALA A 148 -15.86 10.24 11.81
N SER A 149 -15.84 11.46 12.34
CA SER A 149 -16.65 11.88 13.47
C SER A 149 -17.64 12.95 13.01
N THR A 150 -18.77 13.07 13.71
CA THR A 150 -19.84 14.00 13.33
C THR A 150 -20.22 14.90 14.50
N THR A 151 -20.81 16.06 14.18
CA THR A 151 -21.37 16.95 15.19
C THR A 151 -22.45 16.22 16.00
N ASP A 152 -22.42 16.37 17.32
CA ASP A 152 -23.46 15.87 18.22
C ASP A 152 -24.10 17.06 18.97
N HIS A 153 -25.42 17.19 18.83
CA HIS A 153 -26.20 18.23 19.50
C HIS A 153 -26.85 17.75 20.81
N GLY A 154 -26.51 16.54 21.28
CA GLY A 154 -27.05 15.96 22.52
C GLY A 154 -28.52 15.54 22.42
N ASN A 155 -29.07 15.53 21.20
CA ASN A 155 -30.46 15.15 20.89
C ASN A 155 -30.56 13.77 20.21
N GLY A 156 -29.44 13.04 20.10
CA GLY A 156 -29.35 11.77 19.38
C GLY A 156 -29.28 11.89 17.86
N ALA A 157 -29.08 13.09 17.33
CA ALA A 157 -28.99 13.41 15.91
C ALA A 157 -27.83 14.37 15.64
N GLN A 158 -27.44 14.50 14.36
CA GLN A 158 -26.29 15.29 13.93
C GLN A 158 -26.67 16.74 13.57
N VAL A 159 -27.96 17.06 13.54
CA VAL A 159 -28.46 18.44 13.42
C VAL A 159 -29.34 18.81 14.61
N SER A 160 -29.39 20.09 14.97
CA SER A 160 -30.07 20.54 16.20
C SER A 160 -31.59 20.36 16.17
N CYS A 161 -32.21 20.52 15.00
CA CYS A 161 -33.65 20.35 14.79
C CYS A 161 -33.99 19.82 13.38
N ALA A 162 -35.23 19.39 13.19
CA ALA A 162 -35.70 18.95 11.87
C ALA A 162 -35.61 20.10 10.85
N GLY A 163 -34.82 19.90 9.79
CA GLY A 163 -34.58 20.91 8.75
C GLY A 163 -33.44 21.88 9.04
N ALA A 164 -32.73 21.76 10.17
CA ALA A 164 -31.49 22.50 10.41
C ALA A 164 -30.37 22.02 9.48
N ASN A 165 -29.42 22.92 9.23
CA ASN A 165 -28.20 22.69 8.45
C ASN A 165 -26.99 23.08 9.29
N ASP A 166 -26.85 22.48 10.46
CA ASP A 166 -25.77 22.73 11.44
C ASP A 166 -25.00 21.46 11.81
N GLY A 167 -25.14 20.41 10.99
CA GLY A 167 -24.32 19.22 11.06
C GLY A 167 -22.92 19.44 10.48
N GLY A 168 -22.01 18.55 10.82
CA GLY A 168 -20.64 18.56 10.33
C GLY A 168 -20.04 17.15 10.34
N ILE A 169 -19.04 16.97 9.50
CA ILE A 169 -18.25 15.74 9.36
C ILE A 169 -16.78 16.15 9.46
N ASP A 170 -16.06 15.55 10.42
CA ASP A 170 -14.61 15.65 10.59
C ASP A 170 -14.02 14.30 10.11
N LEU A 171 -13.32 14.34 8.97
CA LEU A 171 -12.81 13.17 8.26
C LEU A 171 -11.35 12.92 8.64
N ALA A 172 -11.03 11.71 9.06
CA ALA A 172 -9.67 11.27 9.28
C ALA A 172 -9.24 10.25 8.22
N VAL A 173 -8.14 10.56 7.52
CA VAL A 173 -7.49 9.70 6.53
C VAL A 173 -6.18 9.14 7.09
N THR A 174 -5.96 7.84 6.92
CA THR A 174 -4.70 7.18 7.26
C THR A 174 -4.27 6.21 6.14
N GLY A 175 -2.98 5.87 6.09
CA GLY A 175 -2.41 5.03 5.01
C GLY A 175 -2.34 5.74 3.65
N GLY A 176 -2.12 4.98 2.58
CA GLY A 176 -1.90 5.52 1.23
C GLY A 176 -0.70 6.46 1.13
N ASN A 177 -0.63 7.21 0.02
CA ASN A 177 0.43 8.17 -0.26
C ASN A 177 -0.13 9.57 -0.43
N GLY A 178 0.01 10.42 0.60
CA GLY A 178 -0.40 11.83 0.51
C GLY A 178 0.39 12.62 -0.55
N PRO A 179 -0.12 13.76 -1.04
CA PRO A 179 -1.38 14.41 -0.64
C PRO A 179 -2.66 13.69 -1.11
N TYR A 180 -3.78 13.99 -0.47
CA TYR A 180 -5.10 13.44 -0.80
C TYR A 180 -6.00 14.46 -1.48
N SER A 181 -6.96 13.96 -2.25
CA SER A 181 -8.06 14.73 -2.83
C SER A 181 -9.40 14.13 -2.42
N PHE A 182 -10.39 14.98 -2.23
CA PHE A 182 -11.70 14.61 -1.70
C PHE A 182 -12.78 14.95 -2.71
N LEU A 183 -13.75 14.06 -2.85
CA LEU A 183 -14.96 14.30 -3.62
C LEU A 183 -16.17 13.81 -2.81
N TRP A 184 -16.86 14.77 -2.20
CA TRP A 184 -18.10 14.52 -1.48
C TRP A 184 -19.30 14.58 -2.41
N SER A 185 -20.30 13.75 -2.15
CA SER A 185 -21.63 13.82 -2.76
C SER A 185 -22.70 13.30 -1.80
N ASN A 186 -23.95 13.70 -2.00
CA ASN A 186 -25.09 13.05 -1.35
C ASN A 186 -26.07 12.41 -2.37
N GLY A 187 -25.76 12.49 -3.67
CA GLY A 187 -26.68 12.02 -4.72
C GLY A 187 -27.91 12.91 -4.95
N GLN A 188 -28.11 13.99 -4.20
CA GLN A 188 -29.17 14.99 -4.41
C GLN A 188 -28.65 16.39 -4.80
N GLY A 189 -27.42 16.46 -5.33
CA GLY A 189 -26.85 17.69 -5.89
C GLY A 189 -25.90 18.45 -4.96
N TYR A 190 -25.62 17.94 -3.75
CA TYR A 190 -24.50 18.41 -2.94
C TYR A 190 -23.18 17.88 -3.51
N GLY A 191 -22.13 18.70 -3.44
CA GLY A 191 -20.76 18.28 -3.66
C GLY A 191 -19.76 19.24 -3.03
N SER A 192 -18.64 18.70 -2.56
CA SER A 192 -17.53 19.45 -1.95
C SER A 192 -16.20 18.74 -2.21
N THR A 193 -15.10 19.49 -2.12
CA THR A 193 -13.73 18.99 -2.19
C THR A 193 -12.93 19.27 -0.92
N ASP A 194 -13.59 19.81 0.11
CA ASP A 194 -12.98 20.01 1.43
C ASP A 194 -12.85 18.66 2.15
N GLU A 195 -11.82 18.51 2.98
CA GLU A 195 -11.61 17.32 3.81
C GLU A 195 -12.76 17.18 4.83
N ASP A 196 -12.97 18.25 5.60
CA ASP A 196 -14.04 18.37 6.59
C ASP A 196 -15.22 19.18 6.05
N LEU A 197 -16.42 18.79 6.47
CA LEU A 197 -17.66 19.44 6.08
C LEU A 197 -18.37 20.07 7.27
N ALA A 198 -19.02 21.20 7.04
CA ALA A 198 -19.86 21.87 8.02
C ALA A 198 -21.11 22.45 7.36
N GLY A 199 -22.11 22.78 8.18
CA GLY A 199 -23.37 23.35 7.69
C GLY A 199 -24.24 22.33 6.95
N LEU A 200 -24.15 21.07 7.32
CA LEU A 200 -24.86 19.96 6.69
C LEU A 200 -26.27 19.79 7.25
N GLY A 201 -27.22 19.50 6.37
CA GLY A 201 -28.56 19.03 6.75
C GLY A 201 -28.60 17.51 6.86
N ALA A 202 -29.74 16.96 7.22
CA ALA A 202 -29.92 15.51 7.25
C ALA A 202 -29.79 14.88 5.84
N GLY A 203 -29.04 13.79 5.75
CA GLY A 203 -28.74 13.07 4.51
C GLY A 203 -27.53 12.16 4.68
N ASP A 204 -27.30 11.30 3.69
CA ASP A 204 -26.11 10.46 3.60
C ASP A 204 -25.07 11.16 2.72
N TYR A 205 -23.86 11.31 3.23
CA TYR A 205 -22.75 11.96 2.55
C TYR A 205 -21.68 10.92 2.24
N ASP A 206 -21.45 10.68 0.95
CA ASP A 206 -20.41 9.79 0.46
C ASP A 206 -19.17 10.60 0.08
N VAL A 207 -18.00 10.20 0.57
CA VAL A 207 -16.70 10.71 0.13
C VAL A 207 -15.97 9.66 -0.67
N LEU A 208 -15.38 10.09 -1.79
CA LEU A 208 -14.30 9.40 -2.48
C LEU A 208 -13.00 10.14 -2.17
N VAL A 209 -12.06 9.46 -1.50
CA VAL A 209 -10.72 9.98 -1.25
C VAL A 209 -9.76 9.31 -2.22
N THR A 210 -8.96 10.11 -2.93
CA THR A 210 -7.92 9.64 -3.85
C THR A 210 -6.56 10.17 -3.41
N ASP A 211 -5.58 9.29 -3.29
CA ASP A 211 -4.20 9.65 -2.94
C ASP A 211 -3.35 10.08 -4.16
N ALA A 212 -2.09 10.45 -3.93
CA ALA A 212 -1.21 10.96 -4.99
C ALA A 212 -0.84 9.90 -6.05
N ASN A 213 -0.92 8.62 -5.70
CA ASN A 213 -0.67 7.50 -6.59
C ASN A 213 -1.95 7.04 -7.33
N GLY A 214 -3.10 7.66 -7.04
CA GLY A 214 -4.39 7.31 -7.62
C GLY A 214 -5.13 6.20 -6.86
N CYS A 215 -4.67 5.82 -5.67
CA CYS A 215 -5.36 4.82 -4.84
C CYS A 215 -6.62 5.44 -4.23
N GLN A 216 -7.71 4.68 -4.19
CA GLN A 216 -9.02 5.19 -3.80
C GLN A 216 -9.63 4.43 -2.63
N ALA A 217 -10.32 5.18 -1.76
CA ALA A 217 -11.22 4.64 -0.74
C ALA A 217 -12.49 5.47 -0.66
N THR A 218 -13.59 4.84 -0.25
CA THR A 218 -14.87 5.51 -0.06
C THR A 218 -15.40 5.32 1.35
N LEU A 219 -16.14 6.32 1.84
CA LEU A 219 -16.83 6.26 3.13
C LEU A 219 -18.20 6.95 3.00
N SER A 220 -19.23 6.35 3.59
CA SER A 220 -20.57 6.93 3.68
C SER A 220 -20.85 7.34 5.12
N VAL A 221 -21.23 8.59 5.33
CA VAL A 221 -21.46 9.19 6.64
C VAL A 221 -22.90 9.72 6.73
N PRO A 222 -23.76 9.10 7.54
CA PRO A 222 -25.12 9.59 7.73
C PRO A 222 -25.16 10.78 8.69
N ILE A 223 -25.86 11.85 8.28
CA ILE A 223 -26.27 12.96 9.14
C ILE A 223 -27.77 12.82 9.36
N THR A 224 -28.18 12.62 10.62
CA THR A 224 -29.60 12.45 10.97
C THR A 224 -30.18 13.70 11.60
N ALA A 225 -31.50 13.85 11.53
CA ALA A 225 -32.26 14.88 12.24
C ALA A 225 -33.20 14.25 13.28
N PRO A 226 -33.52 14.97 14.38
CA PRO A 226 -34.58 14.54 15.27
C PRO A 226 -35.93 14.56 14.53
N ALA A 227 -36.91 13.83 15.06
CA ALA A 227 -38.27 13.86 14.52
C ALA A 227 -38.79 15.32 14.47
N PRO A 228 -39.56 15.74 13.44
CA PRO A 228 -40.15 17.07 13.41
C PRO A 228 -41.03 17.33 14.63
N LEU A 229 -40.96 18.55 15.18
CA LEU A 229 -41.88 18.98 16.23
C LEU A 229 -43.29 19.07 15.65
N THR A 230 -44.21 18.35 16.27
CA THR A 230 -45.63 18.34 15.92
C THR A 230 -46.44 18.70 17.16
N VAL A 231 -47.44 19.56 16.97
CA VAL A 231 -48.41 19.91 18.01
C VAL A 231 -49.77 19.55 17.46
N ASN A 232 -50.42 18.58 18.10
CA ASN A 232 -51.79 18.22 17.79
C ASN A 232 -52.67 18.70 18.95
N GLY A 233 -53.56 19.65 18.66
CA GLY A 233 -54.55 20.12 19.61
C GLY A 233 -55.89 19.46 19.35
N LEU A 234 -56.45 18.78 20.36
CA LEU A 234 -57.84 18.38 20.33
C LEU A 234 -58.66 19.46 21.02
N VAL A 235 -59.33 20.30 20.24
CA VAL A 235 -60.45 21.09 20.76
C VAL A 235 -61.65 20.15 20.75
N SER A 236 -62.03 19.58 21.88
CA SER A 236 -63.15 18.63 21.86
C SER A 236 -64.43 19.37 21.43
N VAL A 237 -65.04 18.88 20.37
CA VAL A 237 -66.38 19.30 19.94
C VAL A 237 -67.44 18.55 20.75
N MET A 238 -67.86 19.21 21.83
CA MET A 238 -68.96 18.88 22.76
C MET A 238 -68.77 17.65 23.68
N ASN A 239 -68.72 17.91 25.00
CA ASN A 239 -68.53 16.99 26.13
C ASN A 239 -67.14 16.33 26.29
N GLY A 240 -66.11 17.07 25.89
CA GLY A 240 -64.73 16.87 26.34
C GLY A 240 -63.91 18.16 26.52
N SER A 241 -64.38 19.37 26.13
CA SER A 241 -63.67 20.67 26.29
C SER A 241 -64.35 21.97 25.78
N ASN A 242 -65.56 21.96 25.20
CA ASN A 242 -66.24 23.23 24.86
C ASN A 242 -66.96 23.81 26.08
N VAL A 243 -67.08 25.14 26.17
CA VAL A 243 -67.84 25.78 27.24
C VAL A 243 -69.28 25.29 27.23
N SER A 244 -69.76 24.75 28.35
CA SER A 244 -71.04 24.03 28.41
C SER A 244 -72.27 24.92 28.17
N CYS A 245 -72.15 26.22 28.42
CA CYS A 245 -73.22 27.18 28.25
C CYS A 245 -72.69 28.61 28.00
N ALA A 246 -73.55 29.50 27.49
CA ALA A 246 -73.19 30.92 27.36
C ALA A 246 -72.88 31.53 28.75
N GLY A 247 -71.68 32.09 28.90
CA GLY A 247 -71.17 32.61 30.17
C GLY A 247 -70.51 31.56 31.08
N GLY A 248 -70.37 30.31 30.63
CA GLY A 248 -69.59 29.28 31.32
C GLY A 248 -68.09 29.55 31.24
N SER A 249 -67.33 28.90 32.13
CA SER A 249 -65.87 28.96 32.22
C SER A 249 -65.26 27.57 32.38
N ASP A 250 -65.83 26.58 31.71
CA ASP A 250 -65.46 25.16 31.83
C ASP A 250 -64.86 24.57 30.54
N GLY A 251 -64.45 25.42 29.60
CA GLY A 251 -63.72 24.98 28.41
C GLY A 251 -62.29 24.51 28.71
N SER A 252 -61.75 23.64 27.88
CA SER A 252 -60.37 23.17 27.95
C SER A 252 -59.73 23.07 26.55
N ILE A 253 -58.41 22.97 26.52
CA ILE A 253 -57.65 22.59 25.33
C ILE A 253 -56.59 21.58 25.80
N ASP A 254 -56.61 20.40 25.20
CA ASP A 254 -55.61 19.35 25.40
C ASP A 254 -54.64 19.38 24.23
N LEU A 255 -53.37 19.67 24.52
CA LEU A 255 -52.31 19.66 23.53
C LEU A 255 -51.48 18.39 23.71
N THR A 256 -51.26 17.69 22.61
CA THR A 256 -50.24 16.65 22.55
C THR A 256 -49.06 17.14 21.72
N ILE A 257 -47.92 17.38 22.37
CA ILE A 257 -46.64 17.67 21.70
C ILE A 257 -45.92 16.35 21.42
N ALA A 258 -45.46 16.15 20.18
CA ALA A 258 -44.65 14.99 19.78
C ALA A 258 -43.50 15.38 18.85
N GLY A 259 -42.40 14.63 18.90
CA GLY A 259 -41.18 14.95 18.13
C GLY A 259 -40.44 16.18 18.65
N GLY A 260 -39.44 16.67 17.92
CA GLY A 260 -38.51 17.70 18.40
C GLY A 260 -37.63 17.24 19.56
N THR A 261 -36.88 18.17 20.13
CA THR A 261 -35.99 17.94 21.27
C THR A 261 -36.47 18.77 22.46
N GLY A 262 -36.77 18.11 23.58
CA GLY A 262 -37.16 18.79 24.81
C GLY A 262 -35.98 19.53 25.49
N PRO A 263 -36.28 20.38 26.49
CA PRO A 263 -37.59 20.66 27.05
C PRO A 263 -38.44 21.60 26.18
N TYR A 264 -39.77 21.38 26.14
CA TYR A 264 -40.71 22.25 25.42
C TYR A 264 -41.20 23.40 26.32
N SER A 265 -41.49 24.53 25.70
CA SER A 265 -42.21 25.64 26.32
C SER A 265 -43.47 25.94 25.52
N THR A 266 -44.57 26.18 26.21
CA THR A 266 -45.82 26.63 25.60
C THR A 266 -46.12 28.05 26.06
N THR A 267 -46.74 28.83 25.18
CA THR A 267 -47.23 30.17 25.54
C THR A 267 -48.51 30.41 24.79
N TRP A 268 -49.55 30.69 25.54
CA TRP A 268 -50.85 31.02 24.99
C TRP A 268 -50.94 32.54 24.79
N SER A 269 -51.64 32.98 23.75
CA SER A 269 -51.76 34.41 23.40
C SER A 269 -52.35 35.27 24.53
N HIS A 270 -53.06 34.64 25.46
CA HIS A 270 -53.64 35.28 26.65
C HIS A 270 -52.84 35.04 27.94
N GLY A 271 -51.61 34.52 27.87
CA GLY A 271 -50.64 34.53 28.96
C GLY A 271 -50.21 33.20 29.60
N PRO A 272 -51.07 32.16 29.72
CA PRO A 272 -50.66 30.89 30.34
C PRO A 272 -49.48 30.21 29.63
N THR A 273 -48.74 29.40 30.39
CA THR A 273 -47.57 28.66 29.92
C THR A 273 -47.66 27.16 30.20
N THR A 274 -48.85 26.66 30.53
CA THR A 274 -49.12 25.24 30.67
C THR A 274 -49.36 24.62 29.30
N GLU A 275 -49.01 23.34 29.12
CA GLU A 275 -49.30 22.60 27.88
C GLU A 275 -50.81 22.54 27.64
N ASP A 276 -51.55 22.08 28.64
CA ASP A 276 -53.00 22.05 28.60
C ASP A 276 -53.62 23.29 29.23
N LEU A 277 -54.77 23.70 28.70
CA LEU A 277 -55.63 24.73 29.29
C LEU A 277 -56.91 24.12 29.83
N ALA A 278 -57.37 24.68 30.95
CA ALA A 278 -58.68 24.40 31.52
C ALA A 278 -59.27 25.70 32.07
N GLY A 279 -60.59 25.74 32.23
CA GLY A 279 -61.28 26.90 32.81
C GLY A 279 -61.54 28.04 31.80
N LEU A 280 -61.52 27.73 30.50
CA LEU A 280 -61.69 28.73 29.44
C LEU A 280 -63.15 29.20 29.36
N SER A 281 -63.34 30.51 29.19
CA SER A 281 -64.65 31.16 29.15
C SER A 281 -65.14 31.38 27.71
N ALA A 282 -66.46 31.39 27.52
CA ALA A 282 -67.13 31.60 26.23
C ALA A 282 -67.06 33.05 25.73
#